data_AF-A0A919XQ78-F1
#
_entry.id   AF-A0A919XQ78-F1
#
_cell.length_a   1.000
_cell.length_b   1.000
_cell.length_c   1.000
_cell.angle_alpha   90.00
_cell.angle_beta   90.00
_cell.angle_gamma   90.00
#
_symmetry.space_group_name_H-M   'P 1'
#
loop_
_entity.id
_entity.type
_entity.pdbx_description
1 polymer ?
#
loop_
_entity_poly.entity_id
_entity_poly.type
_entity_poly.pdbx_seq_one_letter_code
_entity_poly.pdbx_strand_id
1 'polypeptide(L)' 'MIVSSNQLGQSLYCSQCGKESEQINVWWKDGRNDDGLGYSEVFAECPGCHAQLMKKNAYGAIDSVEDALHILQNE' A
#
# COMPACT_ATOMS: atom_id res chain seq x y z
N MET A 1 6.93 0.22 5.96
CA MET A 1 6.67 -0.52 7.22
C MET A 1 6.19 -1.92 6.86
N ILE A 2 6.66 -2.96 7.55
CA ILE A 2 6.21 -4.33 7.28
C ILE A 2 4.93 -4.62 8.07
N VAL A 3 3.90 -5.08 7.38
CA VAL A 3 2.59 -5.42 7.93
C VAL A 3 2.14 -6.79 7.38
N SER A 4 1.23 -7.46 8.07
CA SER A 4 0.71 -8.74 7.60
C SER A 4 -0.30 -8.51 6.48
N SER A 5 -0.25 -9.30 5.40
CA SER A 5 -1.26 -9.24 4.33
C SER A 5 -2.68 -9.45 4.86
N ASN A 6 -2.82 -10.27 5.91
CA ASN A 6 -4.11 -10.48 6.60
C ASN A 6 -4.72 -9.19 7.16
N GLN A 7 -3.91 -8.18 7.47
CA GLN A 7 -4.44 -6.88 7.87
C GLN A 7 -5.17 -6.19 6.72
N LEU A 8 -4.94 -6.55 5.46
CA LEU A 8 -5.72 -6.06 4.31
C LEU A 8 -7.01 -6.86 4.06
N GLY A 9 -7.31 -7.87 4.88
CA GLY A 9 -8.44 -8.78 4.67
C GLY A 9 -8.27 -9.73 3.46
N GLN A 10 -7.10 -9.73 2.82
CA GLN A 10 -6.78 -10.59 1.66
C GLN A 10 -5.31 -11.00 1.64
N SER A 11 -5.02 -12.21 1.18
CA SER A 11 -3.65 -12.65 0.88
C SER A 11 -3.18 -12.04 -0.43
N LEU A 12 -2.04 -11.34 -0.43
CA LEU A 12 -1.44 -10.82 -1.64
C LEU A 12 -0.45 -11.83 -2.22
N TYR A 13 -0.59 -12.16 -3.51
CA TYR A 13 0.34 -13.04 -4.21
C TYR A 13 1.43 -12.24 -4.91
N CYS A 14 2.69 -12.63 -4.71
CA CYS A 14 3.81 -12.02 -5.40
C CYS A 14 4.17 -12.79 -6.66
N SER A 15 3.85 -12.23 -7.82
CA SER A 15 4.17 -12.83 -9.13
C SER A 15 5.67 -12.97 -9.39
N GLN A 16 6.51 -12.11 -8.80
CA GLN A 16 7.97 -12.23 -8.93
C GLN A 16 8.55 -13.34 -8.05
N CYS A 17 8.03 -13.53 -6.83
CA CYS A 17 8.48 -14.60 -5.93
C CYS A 17 7.78 -15.94 -6.21
N GLY A 18 6.68 -15.94 -6.96
CA GLY A 18 5.89 -17.13 -7.23
C GLY A 18 5.17 -17.70 -5.99
N LYS A 19 4.91 -16.87 -4.98
CA LYS A 19 4.29 -17.32 -3.71
C LYS A 19 3.39 -16.24 -3.09
N GLU A 20 2.50 -16.68 -2.21
CA GLU A 20 1.75 -15.78 -1.32
C GLU A 20 2.70 -15.02 -0.40
N SER A 21 2.43 -13.73 -0.24
CA SER A 21 3.19 -12.81 0.58
C SER A 21 2.41 -12.60 1.88
N GLU A 22 2.71 -13.42 2.89
CA GLU A 22 2.10 -13.29 4.24
C GLU A 22 2.42 -11.94 4.89
N GLN A 23 3.55 -11.36 4.50
CA GLN A 23 3.98 -10.03 4.91
C GLN A 23 4.18 -9.17 3.68
N ILE A 24 3.90 -7.87 3.84
CA ILE A 24 4.00 -6.86 2.81
C ILE A 24 4.65 -5.61 3.39
N ASN A 25 5.44 -4.92 2.58
CA ASN A 25 5.96 -3.62 2.92
C ASN A 25 4.99 -2.55 2.43
N VAL A 26 4.37 -1.82 3.36
CA VAL A 26 3.49 -0.70 3.08
C VAL A 26 4.21 0.62 3.26
N TRP A 27 4.11 1.49 2.26
CA TRP A 27 4.62 2.85 2.31
C TRP A 27 3.74 3.75 1.44
N TRP A 28 3.83 5.05 1.67
CA TRP A 28 3.06 6.02 0.91
C TRP A 28 3.91 7.23 0.52
N LYS A 29 3.40 7.98 -0.44
CA LYS A 29 3.95 9.26 -0.87
C LYS A 29 2.82 10.27 -0.95
N ASP A 30 3.01 11.38 -0.26
CA ASP A 30 2.13 12.54 -0.37
C ASP A 30 2.62 13.44 -1.52
N GLY A 31 1.66 13.97 -2.27
CA GLY A 31 1.87 14.87 -3.38
C GLY A 31 0.81 15.97 -3.41
N ARG A 32 1.02 16.95 -4.28
CA ARG A 32 0.02 17.98 -4.61
C ARG A 32 -0.23 17.95 -6.10
N ASN A 33 -1.50 17.96 -6.49
CA ASN A 33 -1.87 18.16 -7.88
C ASN A 33 -1.78 19.66 -8.24
N ASP A 34 -1.93 19.98 -9.52
CA ASP A 34 -1.85 21.35 -10.06
C ASP A 34 -2.92 22.28 -9.44
N ASP A 35 -4.06 21.71 -9.03
CA ASP A 35 -5.16 22.39 -8.34
C ASP A 35 -4.89 22.67 -6.84
N GLY A 36 -3.72 22.28 -6.32
CA GLY A 36 -3.35 22.47 -4.91
C GLY A 36 -4.02 21.51 -3.93
N LEU A 37 -4.75 20.51 -4.43
CA LEU A 37 -5.30 19.42 -3.63
C LEU A 37 -4.20 18.41 -3.30
N GLY A 38 -4.11 18.03 -2.03
CA GLY A 38 -3.23 16.96 -1.57
C GLY A 38 -3.75 15.62 -2.07
N TYR A 39 -2.88 14.84 -2.69
CA TYR A 39 -3.14 13.44 -2.99
C TYR A 39 -2.06 12.58 -2.34
N SER A 40 -2.39 11.36 -1.98
CA SER A 40 -1.44 10.42 -1.42
C SER A 40 -1.54 9.09 -2.14
N GLU A 41 -0.39 8.52 -2.48
CA GLU A 41 -0.28 7.23 -3.15
C GLU A 41 0.23 6.21 -2.13
N VAL A 42 -0.53 5.14 -1.92
CA VAL A 42 -0.18 4.03 -1.02
C VAL A 42 0.25 2.84 -1.84
N PHE A 43 1.37 2.25 -1.44
CA PHE A 43 1.99 1.12 -2.10
C PHE A 43 2.10 -0.04 -1.11
N ALA A 44 1.76 -1.23 -1.57
CA ALA A 44 2.10 -2.48 -0.90
C ALA A 44 3.05 -3.28 -1.79
N GLU A 45 4.20 -3.64 -1.25
CA GLU A 45 5.26 -4.37 -1.94
C GLU A 45 5.59 -5.69 -1.26
N CYS A 46 6.12 -6.63 -2.02
CA CYS A 46 6.69 -7.85 -1.45
C CYS A 46 7.99 -7.52 -0.70
N PRO A 47 8.16 -7.92 0.56
CA PRO A 47 9.35 -7.59 1.35
C PRO A 47 10.61 -8.31 0.85
N GLY A 48 10.47 -9.39 0.09
CA GLY A 48 11.61 -10.17 -0.43
C GLY A 48 12.20 -9.63 -1.73
N CYS A 49 11.33 -9.22 -2.67
CA CYS A 49 11.76 -8.79 -4.02
C CYS A 49 11.41 -7.32 -4.34
N HIS A 50 10.74 -6.61 -3.43
CA HIS A 50 10.24 -5.25 -3.64
C HIS A 50 9.30 -5.10 -4.84
N ALA A 51 8.71 -6.20 -5.33
CA ALA A 51 7.70 -6.14 -6.36
C ALA A 51 6.44 -5.45 -5.83
N GLN A 52 5.90 -4.50 -6.57
CA GLN A 52 4.62 -3.87 -6.27
C GLN A 52 3.50 -4.92 -6.37
N LEU A 53 2.82 -5.16 -5.25
CA LEU A 53 1.67 -6.07 -5.14
C LEU A 53 0.37 -5.30 -5.30
N MET A 54 0.29 -4.11 -4.70
CA MET A 54 -0.88 -3.25 -4.73
C MET A 54 -0.45 -1.79 -4.74
N LYS A 55 -1.24 -0.96 -5.42
CA LYS A 55 -1.13 0.48 -5.38
C LYS A 55 -2.53 1.07 -5.34
N LYS A 56 -2.74 2.04 -4.45
CA LYS A 56 -3.99 2.78 -4.29
C LYS A 56 -3.69 4.26 -4.14
N ASN A 57 -4.62 5.10 -4.57
CA ASN A 57 -4.50 6.54 -4.46
C ASN A 57 -5.63 7.05 -3.56
N ALA A 58 -5.33 8.01 -2.70
CA ALA A 58 -6.29 8.67 -1.84
C ALA A 58 -6.16 10.19 -1.97
N TYR A 59 -7.25 10.90 -1.66
CA TYR A 59 -7.24 12.35 -1.53
C TYR A 59 -7.08 12.70 -0.05
N GLY A 60 -6.17 13.62 0.26
CA GLY A 60 -5.78 13.93 1.64
C GLY A 60 -4.45 13.30 2.03
N ALA A 61 -3.87 13.78 3.14
CA ALA A 61 -2.59 13.31 3.65
C ALA A 61 -2.74 12.01 4.45
N ILE A 62 -1.70 11.17 4.43
CA ILE A 62 -1.66 9.93 5.19
C ILE A 62 -0.72 10.11 6.38
N ASP A 63 -1.31 10.32 7.55
CA ASP A 63 -0.57 10.58 8.78
C ASP A 63 -0.19 9.29 9.53
N SER A 64 -0.72 8.13 9.12
CA SER A 64 -0.55 6.87 9.84
C SER A 64 -0.67 5.63 8.95
N VAL A 65 -0.05 4.54 9.43
CA VAL A 65 -0.08 3.23 8.75
C VAL A 65 -1.48 2.63 8.73
N GLU A 66 -2.28 2.87 9.77
CA GLU A 66 -3.68 2.45 9.81
C GLU A 66 -4.50 3.11 8.70
N ASP A 67 -4.24 4.39 8.41
CA ASP A 67 -4.88 5.13 7.33
C ASP A 67 -4.49 4.55 5.96
N ALA A 68 -3.19 4.29 5.77
CA ALA A 68 -2.66 3.62 4.58
C ALA A 68 -3.27 2.21 4.38
N LEU A 69 -3.43 1.43 5.45
CA LEU A 69 -4.07 0.12 5.41
C LEU A 69 -5.56 0.24 5.05
N HIS A 70 -6.25 1.23 5.61
CA HIS A 70 -7.66 1.48 5.32
C HIS A 70 -7.88 1.81 3.84
N ILE A 71 -6.99 2.61 3.25
CA ILE A 71 -7.00 2.95 1.81
C ILE A 71 -6.73 1.71 0.95
N LEU A 72 -5.80 0.84 1.38
CA LEU A 72 -5.52 -0.42 0.68
C LEU A 72 -6.66 -1.45 0.79
N GLN A 73 -7.48 -1.38 1.85
CA GLN A 73 -8.64 -2.25 2.08
C GLN A 73 -9.90 -1.80 1.32
N ASN A 74 -10.19 -0.50 1.30
CA ASN A 74 -11.46 0.06 0.83
C ASN A 74 -11.32 0.71 -0.56
N GLU A 75 -11.34 -0.13 -1.60
CA GLU A 75 -11.78 0.25 -2.96
C GLU A 75 -12.36 -0.97 -3.69
#